data_AF-A0AAX2A4L8-F1
#
_entry.id   AF-A0AAX2A4L8-F1
#
_cell.length_a   1.000
_cell.length_b   1.000
_cell.length_c   1.000
_cell.angle_alpha   90.00
_cell.angle_beta   90.00
_cell.angle_gamma   90.00
#
_symmetry.space_group_name_H-M   'P 1'
#
loop_
_entity.id
_entity.type
_entity.pdbx_description
1 polymer ?
#
loop_
_entity_poly.entity_id
_entity_poly.type
_entity_poly.pdbx_seq_one_letter_code
_entity_poly.pdbx_strand_id
1 'polypeptide(L)' 'MKKEIITIDLGSNSFRVLKFDCENFKILDEYHQVVGLADGLINTQVISQEAQERVIEALKIAKEKLK' A
#
# COMPACT_ATOMS: atom_id res chain seq x y z
N MET A 1 -14.47 6.82 -18.89
CA MET A 1 -13.51 6.73 -17.77
C MET A 1 -13.98 5.60 -16.86
N LYS A 2 -13.09 4.77 -16.29
CA LYS A 2 -13.52 3.87 -15.21
C LYS A 2 -14.01 4.76 -14.05
N LYS A 3 -15.17 4.41 -13.48
CA LYS A 3 -15.80 5.17 -12.39
C LYS A 3 -15.16 4.89 -11.02
N GLU A 4 -14.28 3.91 -10.99
CA GLU A 4 -13.53 3.49 -9.81
C GLU A 4 -12.03 3.63 -10.07
N ILE A 5 -11.29 4.08 -9.06
CA ILE A 5 -9.83 4.14 -9.07
C ILE A 5 -9.27 3.36 -7.88
N ILE A 6 -8.08 2.79 -8.07
CA ILE A 6 -7.26 2.25 -6.97
C ILE A 6 -6.13 3.24 -6.73
N THR A 7 -5.95 3.64 -5.48
CA THR A 7 -4.81 4.47 -5.04
C THR A 7 -3.93 3.65 -4.12
N ILE A 8 -2.62 3.89 -4.17
CA ILE A 8 -1.62 3.24 -3.33
C ILE A 8 -0.78 4.32 -2.67
N ASP A 9 -0.71 4.30 -1.34
CA ASP A 9 0.15 5.15 -0.52
C ASP A 9 1.21 4.26 0.16
N LEU A 10 2.48 4.52 -0.14
CA LEU A 10 3.62 3.80 0.40
C LEU A 10 4.45 4.75 1.28
N GLY A 11 4.11 4.79 2.56
CA GLY A 11 4.82 5.57 3.56
C GLY A 11 6.02 4.83 4.14
N SER A 12 6.84 5.54 4.91
CA SER A 12 8.01 4.98 5.59
C SER A 12 7.67 3.84 6.56
N ASN A 13 6.45 3.83 7.12
CA ASN A 13 5.99 2.81 8.05
C ASN A 13 4.83 1.97 7.50
N SER A 14 3.89 2.59 6.79
CA SER A 14 2.61 1.98 6.41
C SER A 14 2.44 1.90 4.91
N PHE A 15 1.84 0.80 4.46
CA PHE A 15 1.31 0.61 3.11
C PHE A 15 -0.21 0.67 3.16
N ARG A 16 -0.82 1.49 2.29
CA ARG A 16 -2.26 1.68 2.22
C ARG A 16 -2.75 1.59 0.77
N VAL A 17 -3.93 1.02 0.59
CA VAL A 17 -4.63 0.94 -0.70
C VAL A 17 -6.07 1.34 -0.49
N LEU A 18 -6.60 2.16 -1.41
CA LEU A 18 -7.99 2.62 -1.39
C LEU A 18 -8.64 2.37 -2.75
N LYS A 19 -9.80 1.71 -2.76
CA LYS A 19 -10.71 1.67 -3.90
C LYS A 19 -11.75 2.77 -3.74
N PHE A 20 -11.82 3.68 -4.70
CA PHE A 20 -12.62 4.90 -4.59
C PHE A 20 -13.55 5.07 -5.77
N ASP A 21 -14.81 5.40 -5.49
CA ASP A 21 -15.83 5.79 -6.45
C ASP A 21 -15.74 7.30 -6.73
N CYS A 22 -15.32 7.66 -7.95
CA CYS A 22 -15.14 9.04 -8.37
C CYS A 22 -16.46 9.77 -8.72
N GLU A 23 -17.57 9.06 -8.88
CA GLU A 23 -18.87 9.64 -9.21
C GLU A 23 -19.63 10.00 -7.93
N ASN A 24 -19.64 9.09 -6.96
CA ASN A 24 -20.34 9.28 -5.69
C ASN A 24 -19.45 9.82 -4.57
N PHE A 25 -18.14 9.94 -4.81
CA PHE A 25 -17.12 10.36 -3.85
C PHE A 25 -17.10 9.50 -2.58
N LYS A 26 -17.09 8.17 -2.75
CA LYS A 26 -17.12 7.20 -1.65
C LYS A 26 -15.96 6.24 -1.70
N ILE A 27 -15.49 5.86 -0.51
CA ILE A 27 -14.58 4.73 -0.34
C ILE A 27 -15.39 3.46 -0.53
N LEU A 28 -14.97 2.62 -1.48
CA LEU A 28 -15.59 1.33 -1.76
C LEU A 28 -14.92 0.21 -0.98
N ASP A 29 -13.60 0.26 -0.83
CA ASP A 29 -12.83 -0.70 -0.05
C ASP A 29 -11.46 -0.11 0.32
N GLU A 30 -10.83 -0.65 1.35
CA GLU A 30 -9.52 -0.23 1.80
C GLU A 30 -8.69 -1.37 2.38
N TYR A 31 -7.37 -1.22 2.28
CA TYR A 31 -6.43 -2.09 2.95
C TYR A 31 -5.28 -1.28 3.53
N HIS A 32 -4.87 -1.65 4.74
CA HIS A 32 -3.78 -1.03 5.46
C HIS A 32 -2.93 -2.12 6.14
N GLN A 33 -1.61 -2.01 5.99
CA GLN A 33 -0.65 -2.84 6.68
C GLN A 33 0.59 -2.04 7.07
N VAL A 34 1.08 -2.23 8.29
CA VAL A 34 2.40 -1.75 8.71
C VAL A 34 3.46 -2.64 8.07
N VAL A 35 4.39 -2.04 7.35
CA VAL A 35 5.45 -2.71 6.58
C VAL A 35 6.85 -2.26 6.97
N GLY A 36 7.00 -1.15 7.71
CA GLY A 36 8.30 -0.65 8.16
C GLY A 36 9.29 -0.47 7.01
N LEU A 37 8.90 0.23 5.93
CA LEU A 37 9.73 0.35 4.72
C LEU A 37 11.08 1.01 5.00
N ALA A 38 11.11 1.98 5.92
CA ALA A 38 12.32 2.72 6.28
C ALA A 38 13.10 2.10 7.46
N ASP A 39 12.76 0.88 7.88
CA ASP A 39 13.48 0.20 8.96
C ASP A 39 14.97 0.08 8.63
N GLY A 40 15.82 0.62 9.50
CA GLY A 40 17.28 0.62 9.32
C GLY A 40 17.81 1.61 8.27
N LEU A 41 16.96 2.28 7.49
CA LEU A 41 17.35 3.13 6.36
C LEU A 41 18.33 4.24 6.76
N ILE A 42 18.15 4.85 7.94
CA ILE A 42 19.05 5.92 8.42
C ILE A 42 20.49 5.40 8.65
N ASN A 43 20.63 4.13 9.00
CA ASN A 43 21.91 3.49 9.30
C ASN A 43 22.54 2.85 8.06
N THR A 44 21.72 2.24 7.21
CA THR A 44 22.17 1.46 6.04
C THR A 44 22.21 2.30 4.76
N GLN A 45 21.52 3.43 4.71
CA GLN A 45 21.28 4.26 3.52
C GLN A 45 20.58 3.52 2.37
N VAL A 46 20.07 2.31 2.63
CA VAL A 46 19.34 1.46 1.68
C VAL A 46 18.14 0.82 2.35
N ILE A 47 17.08 0.60 1.58
CA ILE A 47 15.91 -0.15 2.03
C ILE A 47 16.31 -1.63 2.12
N SER A 48 16.12 -2.25 3.29
CA SER A 48 16.49 -3.66 3.48
C SER A 48 15.67 -4.59 2.59
N GLN A 49 16.21 -5.77 2.29
CA GLN A 49 15.50 -6.76 1.50
C GLN A 49 14.21 -7.22 2.19
N GLU A 50 14.25 -7.39 3.51
CA GLU A 50 13.10 -7.80 4.32
C GLU A 50 11.99 -6.74 4.26
N ALA A 51 12.33 -5.45 4.27
CA ALA A 51 11.37 -4.36 4.12
C ALA A 51 10.70 -4.39 2.73
N GLN A 52 11.47 -4.66 1.67
CA GLN A 52 10.94 -4.82 0.32
C GLN A 52 10.00 -6.03 0.21
N GLU A 53 10.38 -7.16 0.79
CA GLU A 53 9.57 -8.39 0.81
C GLU A 53 8.23 -8.18 1.52
N ARG A 54 8.22 -7.48 2.66
CA ARG A 54 6.98 -7.12 3.37
C ARG A 54 6.04 -6.27 2.53
N VAL A 55 6.58 -5.32 1.74
CA VAL A 55 5.77 -4.50 0.82
C VAL A 55 5.21 -5.33 -0.33
N ILE A 56 6.02 -6.20 -0.94
CA ILE A 56 5.58 -7.09 -2.02
C ILE A 56 4.45 -8.01 -1.52
N GLU A 57 4.57 -8.54 -0.31
CA GLU A 57 3.53 -9.37 0.29
C GLU A 57 2.24 -8.57 0.56
N ALA A 58 2.37 -7.38 1.15
CA ALA A 58 1.23 -6.48 1.37
C ALA A 58 0.52 -6.11 0.05
N LEU A 59 1.26 -5.92 -1.04
CA LEU A 59 0.71 -5.65 -2.36
C LEU A 59 -0.09 -6.85 -2.91
N LYS A 60 0.41 -8.08 -2.73
CA LYS A 60 -0.31 -9.30 -3.13
C LYS A 60 -1.60 -9.46 -2.35
N ILE A 61 -1.56 -9.26 -1.03
CA ILE A 61 -2.75 -9.33 -0.17
C ILE A 61 -3.78 -8.28 -0.59
N ALA A 62 -3.35 -7.04 -0.81
CA ALA A 62 -4.24 -5.96 -1.25
C ALA A 62 -4.89 -6.28 -2.60
N LYS A 63 -4.13 -6.82 -3.55
CA LYS A 63 -4.65 -7.25 -4.85
C LYS A 63 -5.74 -8.32 -4.70
N GLU A 64 -5.60 -9.27 -3.78
CA GLU A 64 -6.62 -10.30 -3.57
C GLU A 64 -7.86 -9.77 -2.86
N LYS A 65 -7.68 -8.82 -1.93
CA LYS A 65 -8.79 -8.20 -1.18
C LYS A 65 -9.62 -7.22 -2.01
N LEU A 66 -8.97 -6.33 -2.78
CA LEU A 66 -9.61 -5.22 -3.49
C LEU A 66 -9.96 -5.54 -4.96
N LYS A 67 -10.07 -6.83 -5.31
CA LYS A 67 -10.40 -7.31 -6.65
C LYS A 67 -11.74 -6.78 -7.19
#